data_AF-A0A2K1J7T0-F1
#
_entry.id   AF-A0A2K1J7T0-F1
#
_cell.length_a   1.000
_cell.length_b   1.000
_cell.length_c   1.000
_cell.angle_alpha   90.00
_cell.angle_beta   90.00
_cell.angle_gamma   90.00
#
_symmetry.space_group_name_H-M   'P 1'
#
loop_
_entity.id
_entity.type
_entity.pdbx_description
1 polymer ?
#
loop_
_entity_poly.entity_id
_entity_poly.type
_entity_poly.pdbx_seq_one_letter_code
_entity_poly.pdbx_strand_id
1 'polypeptide(L)' 'YSSLILLPKILDNITSLTILDIEGYSRLISLLKELGNLTSLITLYMRGYISLILLPKELSKLISLIKLNMK' A
#
# COMPACT_ATOMS: atom_id res chain seq x y z
N TYR A 1 13.20 -13.41 0.03
CA TYR A 1 13.71 -12.03 0.03
C TYR A 1 13.32 -11.36 -1.27
N SER A 2 12.09 -10.85 -1.39
CA SER A 2 11.69 -10.06 -2.55
C SER A 2 12.20 -8.62 -2.36
N SER A 3 13.07 -8.17 -3.27
CA SER A 3 13.59 -6.80 -3.28
C SER A 3 12.67 -5.85 -4.05
N LEU A 4 11.35 -5.92 -3.81
CA LEU A 4 10.41 -5.02 -4.47
C LEU A 4 10.50 -3.65 -3.79
N ILE A 5 11.26 -2.75 -4.41
CA ILE A 5 11.52 -1.40 -3.90
C ILE A 5 10.41 -0.43 -4.35
N LEU A 6 9.70 -0.75 -5.42
CA LEU A 6 8.66 0.08 -6.02
C LEU A 6 7.47 -0.79 -6.44
N LEU A 7 6.27 -0.26 -6.29
CA LEU A 7 5.12 -0.80 -7.02
C LEU A 7 5.36 -0.54 -8.51
N PRO A 8 4.79 -1.37 -9.39
CA PRO A 8 4.77 -1.00 -10.79
C PRO A 8 3.80 0.18 -10.96
N LYS A 9 4.23 1.19 -11.73
CA LYS A 9 3.39 2.33 -12.19
C LYS A 9 2.03 1.92 -12.78
N ILE A 10 1.86 0.66 -13.14
CA ILE A 10 0.58 0.11 -13.59
C ILE A 10 -0.54 0.30 -12.56
N LEU A 11 -0.22 0.37 -11.26
CA LEU A 11 -1.20 0.59 -10.19
C LEU A 11 -1.80 2.00 -10.19
N ASP A 12 -1.12 2.99 -10.77
CA ASP A 12 -1.66 4.35 -10.90
C ASP A 12 -2.95 4.38 -11.74
N ASN A 13 -3.11 3.41 -12.64
CA ASN A 13 -4.28 3.32 -13.53
C ASN A 13 -5.38 2.40 -12.99
N ILE A 14 -5.17 1.72 -11.86
CA ILE A 14 -6.14 0.76 -11.32
C ILE A 14 -7.03 1.46 -10.29
N THR A 15 -8.07 2.14 -10.77
CA THR A 15 -9.02 2.85 -9.90
C THR A 15 -10.05 1.92 -9.25
N SER A 16 -10.23 0.70 -9.76
CA SER A 16 -11.25 -0.27 -9.31
C SER A 16 -10.76 -1.28 -8.27
N LEU A 17 -9.49 -1.22 -7.87
CA LEU A 17 -8.93 -2.18 -6.94
C LEU A 17 -9.57 -2.03 -5.55
N THR A 18 -10.15 -3.11 -5.03
CA THR A 18 -10.83 -3.12 -3.72
C THR A 18 -10.00 -3.79 -2.62
N ILE A 19 -9.10 -4.70 -2.99
CA ILE A 19 -8.22 -5.42 -2.05
C ILE A 19 -6.80 -5.39 -2.58
N LEU A 20 -5.85 -4.98 -1.73
CA LEU A 20 -4.42 -5.02 -2.02
C LEU A 20 -3.70 -5.79 -0.91
N ASP A 21 -2.93 -6.81 -1.30
CA ASP A 21 -2.07 -7.58 -0.42
C ASP A 21 -0.61 -7.41 -0.83
N ILE A 22 0.17 -6.86 0.09
CA ILE A 22 1.60 -6.62 -0.05
C ILE A 22 2.32 -7.11 1.22
N GLU A 23 1.88 -8.25 1.77
CA GLU A 23 2.57 -8.92 2.87
C GLU A 23 3.97 -9.44 2.44
N GLY A 24 4.96 -9.32 3.34
CA GLY A 24 6.31 -9.89 3.16
C GLY A 24 7.34 -9.00 2.46
N TYR A 25 6.97 -7.76 2.10
CA TYR A 25 7.89 -6.79 1.48
C TYR A 25 8.48 -5.84 2.54
N SER A 26 9.78 -5.94 2.79
CA SER A 26 10.46 -5.27 3.91
C SER A 26 11.00 -3.85 3.61
N ARG A 27 10.96 -3.38 2.35
CA ARG A 27 11.62 -2.12 1.89
C ARG A 27 10.68 -1.17 1.14
N LEU A 28 9.54 -0.85 1.74
CA LEU A 28 8.36 -0.36 1.03
C LEU A 28 8.03 1.13 1.23
N ILE A 29 8.94 1.90 1.84
CA ILE A 29 8.71 3.30 2.19
C ILE A 29 8.35 4.14 0.94
N SER A 30 8.84 3.76 -0.25
CA SER A 30 8.57 4.41 -1.54
C SER A 30 7.23 4.04 -2.18
N LEU A 31 6.61 2.96 -1.73
CA LEU A 31 5.48 2.31 -2.39
C LEU A 31 4.15 3.03 -2.12
N LEU A 32 4.07 3.70 -0.97
CA LEU A 32 2.88 4.38 -0.48
C LEU A 32 2.55 5.62 -1.33
N LYS A 33 3.55 6.18 -2.04
CA LYS A 33 3.34 7.26 -3.00
C LYS A 33 2.44 6.85 -4.18
N GLU A 34 2.55 5.61 -4.62
CA GLU A 34 1.81 5.06 -5.77
C GLU A 34 0.43 4.52 -5.36
N LEU A 35 0.19 4.25 -4.07
CA LEU A 35 -1.14 3.88 -3.57
C LEU A 35 -2.14 5.03 -3.59
N GLY A 36 -1.68 6.28 -3.71
CA GLY A 36 -2.53 7.46 -3.62
C GLY A 36 -3.66 7.55 -4.66
N ASN A 37 -3.61 6.73 -5.71
CA ASN A 37 -4.59 6.68 -6.78
C ASN A 37 -5.65 5.58 -6.59
N LEU A 38 -5.47 4.69 -5.60
CA LEU A 38 -6.39 3.58 -5.33
C LEU A 38 -7.59 4.04 -4.49
N THR A 39 -8.38 4.96 -5.02
CA THR A 39 -9.50 5.57 -4.30
C THR A 39 -10.59 4.57 -3.92
N SER A 40 -10.77 3.48 -4.68
CA SER A 40 -11.74 2.41 -4.38
C SER A 40 -11.22 1.31 -3.44
N LEU A 41 -10.01 1.46 -2.90
CA LEU A 41 -9.41 0.43 -2.06
C LEU A 41 -10.14 0.32 -0.73
N ILE A 42 -10.68 -0.85 -0.42
CA ILE A 42 -11.44 -1.14 0.80
C ILE A 42 -10.56 -1.84 1.84
N THR A 43 -9.70 -2.76 1.38
CA THR A 43 -8.85 -3.56 2.25
C THR A 43 -7.39 -3.51 1.82
N LEU A 44 -6.50 -3.22 2.78
CA LEU A 44 -5.06 -3.19 2.59
C LEU A 44 -4.38 -4.11 3.61
N TYR A 45 -3.67 -5.13 3.12
CA TYR A 45 -2.84 -6.03 3.92
C TYR A 45 -1.36 -5.67 3.79
N MET A 46 -0.74 -5.30 4.90
CA MET A 46 0.65 -4.89 5.01
C MET A 46 1.32 -5.55 6.22
N ARG A 47 1.80 -6.79 6.11
CA ARG A 47 2.57 -7.49 7.17
C ARG A 47 4.06 -7.60 6.83
N GLY A 48 4.93 -7.50 7.85
CA GLY A 48 6.39 -7.59 7.66
C GLY A 48 7.08 -6.24 7.44
N TYR A 49 6.38 -5.15 7.77
CA TYR A 49 6.86 -3.78 7.68
C TYR A 49 7.68 -3.40 8.90
N ILE A 50 8.83 -4.05 9.04
CA ILE A 50 9.70 -3.90 10.20
C ILE A 50 10.31 -2.47 10.29
N SER A 51 10.22 -1.66 9.23
CA SER A 51 10.82 -0.32 9.14
C SER A 51 9.82 0.85 9.09
N LEU A 52 8.50 0.62 9.16
CA LEU A 52 7.54 1.72 9.26
C LEU A 52 7.53 2.28 10.68
N ILE A 53 8.39 3.29 10.93
CA ILE A 53 8.36 4.08 12.17
C ILE A 53 7.14 5.02 12.17
N LEU A 54 6.65 5.41 10.99
CA LEU A 54 5.49 6.30 10.81
C LEU A 54 4.60 5.81 9.67
N LEU A 55 3.29 5.96 9.86
CA LEU A 55 2.34 5.81 8.77
C LEU A 55 2.57 6.92 7.73
N PRO A 56 2.68 6.59 6.45
CA PRO A 56 2.80 7.59 5.37
C PRO A 56 1.55 8.46 5.29
N LYS A 57 1.75 9.74 4.97
CA LYS A 57 0.64 10.67 4.73
C LYS A 57 -0.23 10.22 3.55
N GLU A 58 0.31 9.45 2.62
CA GLU A 58 -0.39 9.02 1.41
C GLU A 58 -1.52 8.03 1.68
N LEU A 59 -1.55 7.35 2.84
CA LEU A 59 -2.71 6.56 3.27
C LEU A 59 -3.97 7.45 3.41
N SER A 60 -3.82 8.75 3.67
CA SER A 60 -4.96 9.68 3.72
C SER A 60 -5.70 9.82 2.38
N LYS A 61 -5.06 9.43 1.27
CA LYS A 61 -5.69 9.45 -0.07
C LYS A 61 -6.59 8.23 -0.32
N LEU A 62 -6.48 7.18 0.50
CA LEU A 62 -7.30 5.98 0.40
C LEU A 62 -8.67 6.21 1.06
N ILE A 63 -9.48 7.07 0.43
CA ILE A 63 -10.75 7.55 1.01
C ILE A 63 -11.78 6.44 1.29
N SER A 64 -11.72 5.31 0.59
CA SER A 64 -12.63 4.18 0.77
C SER A 64 -12.07 3.06 1.67
N LEU A 65 -10.91 3.26 2.29
CA LEU A 65 -10.26 2.23 3.09
C LEU A 65 -11.05 1.98 4.38
N ILE A 66 -11.54 0.74 4.54
CA ILE A 66 -12.27 0.29 5.72
C ILE A 66 -11.37 -0.59 6.61
N LYS A 67 -10.51 -1.39 5.98
CA LYS A 67 -9.68 -2.37 6.69
C LYS A 67 -8.21 -2.19 6.35
N LEU A 68 -7.42 -1.80 7.35
CA LEU A 68 -5.97 -1.78 7.30
C LEU A 68 -5.44 -2.85 8.26
N ASN A 69 -4.76 -3.86 7.73
CA ASN A 69 -4.10 -4.88 8.55
C ASN A 69 -2.58 -4.70 8.46
N MET A 70 -2.00 -4.23 9.56
CA MET A 70 -0.56 -4.05 9.72
C MET A 70 -0.07 -4.89 10.89
N LYS A 71 0.94 -5.74 10.65
CA LYS A 71 1.56 -6.58 11.68
C LYS A 71 3.08 -6.50 11.59
#